data_AF-A0A7I8J8L1-F1
#
_entry.id   AF-A0A7I8J8L1-F1
#
_cell.length_a   1.000
_cell.length_b   1.000
_cell.length_c   1.000
_cell.angle_alpha   90.00
_cell.angle_beta   90.00
_cell.angle_gamma   90.00
#
_symmetry.space_group_name_H-M   'P 1'
#
loop_
_entity.id
_entity.type
_entity.pdbx_description
1 polymer ?
#
loop_
_entity_poly.entity_id
_entity_poly.type
_entity_poly.pdbx_seq_one_letter_code
_entity_poly.pdbx_strand_id
1 'polypeptide(L)'
;MESKDSNLASTKAPLPSGLSIVNEQEKHGDDNVSCVSFINHAEIAWHERRKEWVGDQSKKPHRMTKEPVISWSTTYEDLLSTNQHFPRRIALAEMVDFLVDIWHEDGLYD
;
A
#
# COMPACT_ATOMS: atom_id res chain seq x y z
N MET A 1 -45.59 -17.20 -29.88
CA MET A 1 -44.27 -16.58 -30.11
C MET A 1 -43.66 -16.32 -28.75
N GLU A 2 -43.03 -17.33 -28.19
CA GLU A 2 -42.45 -17.27 -26.86
C GLU A 2 -40.93 -17.33 -27.07
N SER A 3 -40.23 -16.31 -26.60
CA SER A 3 -38.77 -16.19 -26.70
C SER A 3 -38.21 -16.13 -25.30
N LYS A 4 -37.30 -17.05 -24.98
CA LYS A 4 -35.99 -16.79 -24.34
C LYS A 4 -35.37 -18.12 -23.92
N ASP A 5 -34.50 -18.64 -24.76
CA ASP A 5 -33.53 -19.64 -24.33
C ASP A 5 -32.47 -18.97 -23.47
N SER A 6 -32.48 -19.31 -22.19
CA SER A 6 -31.46 -18.99 -21.20
C SER A 6 -30.16 -19.71 -21.57
N ASN A 7 -29.21 -18.95 -22.14
CA ASN A 7 -27.82 -19.37 -22.27
C ASN A 7 -27.18 -19.47 -20.87
N LEU A 8 -27.15 -20.68 -20.30
CA LEU A 8 -26.34 -21.00 -19.14
C LEU A 8 -24.91 -21.26 -19.61
N ALA A 9 -24.10 -20.20 -19.68
CA ALA A 9 -22.65 -20.34 -19.80
C ALA A 9 -22.12 -21.00 -18.51
N SER A 10 -21.96 -22.32 -18.55
CA SER A 10 -21.30 -23.07 -17.48
C SER A 10 -19.81 -22.76 -17.51
N THR A 11 -19.38 -21.91 -16.59
CA THR A 11 -18.01 -21.47 -16.38
C THR A 11 -17.15 -22.69 -16.00
N LYS A 12 -16.43 -23.24 -16.98
CA LYS A 12 -15.46 -24.31 -16.75
C LYS A 12 -14.25 -23.71 -16.02
N ALA A 13 -14.18 -23.88 -14.71
CA ALA A 13 -13.02 -23.48 -13.92
C ALA A 13 -11.76 -24.23 -14.40
N PRO A 14 -10.60 -23.56 -14.58
CA PRO A 14 -9.34 -24.26 -14.81
C PRO A 14 -8.91 -24.98 -13.53
N LEU A 15 -8.61 -26.27 -13.65
CA LEU A 15 -8.08 -27.11 -12.59
C LEU A 15 -6.75 -26.53 -12.06
N PRO A 16 -6.45 -26.65 -10.74
CA PRO A 16 -5.13 -26.35 -10.23
C PRO A 16 -4.13 -27.40 -10.77
N SER A 17 -3.42 -27.03 -11.84
CA SER A 17 -2.26 -27.80 -12.31
C SER A 17 -1.08 -27.42 -11.44
N GLY A 18 -0.81 -28.18 -10.39
CA GLY A 18 0.36 -27.88 -9.56
C GLY A 18 0.46 -28.64 -8.26
N LEU A 19 0.33 -29.96 -8.27
CA LEU A 19 0.97 -30.81 -7.26
C LEU A 19 1.30 -32.16 -7.92
N SER A 20 2.49 -32.27 -8.49
CA SER A 20 3.10 -33.56 -8.84
C SER A 20 4.36 -33.70 -8.03
N ILE A 21 4.22 -34.12 -6.78
CA ILE A 21 5.34 -34.70 -6.02
C ILE A 21 5.38 -36.18 -6.43
N VAL A 22 6.24 -36.50 -7.39
CA VAL A 22 6.67 -37.88 -7.65
C VAL A 22 8.09 -37.98 -7.13
N ASN A 23 8.26 -38.81 -6.11
CA ASN A 23 9.54 -39.12 -5.50
C ASN A 23 10.18 -40.31 -6.22
N GLU A 24 11.47 -40.13 -6.54
CA GLU A 24 12.55 -41.10 -6.78
C GLU A 24 12.46 -42.12 -7.93
N GLN A 25 13.34 -41.91 -8.92
CA GLN A 25 14.24 -42.97 -9.37
C GLN A 25 15.54 -42.37 -9.95
N GLU A 26 16.67 -42.70 -9.31
CA GLU A 26 18.02 -42.40 -9.80
C GLU A 26 18.28 -43.03 -11.17
N LYS A 27 18.92 -42.29 -12.09
CA LYS A 27 20.04 -42.80 -12.90
C LYS A 27 20.79 -41.69 -13.64
N HIS A 28 22.10 -41.91 -13.67
CA HIS A 28 23.23 -41.09 -14.08
C HIS A 28 23.22 -40.65 -15.57
N GLY A 29 23.75 -39.45 -15.85
CA GLY A 29 24.04 -38.96 -17.20
C GLY A 29 24.57 -37.53 -17.15
N ASP A 30 25.90 -37.40 -17.30
CA ASP A 30 26.61 -36.14 -17.54
C ASP A 30 26.07 -35.47 -18.81
N ASP A 31 25.62 -34.21 -18.71
CA ASP A 31 25.65 -33.23 -19.81
C ASP A 31 25.08 -31.88 -19.31
N ASN A 32 25.97 -30.89 -19.25
CA ASN A 32 25.67 -29.46 -19.17
C ASN A 32 24.81 -29.03 -17.97
N VAL A 33 25.46 -28.86 -16.81
CA VAL A 33 24.94 -28.03 -15.71
C VAL A 33 24.98 -26.56 -16.15
N SER A 34 24.19 -26.20 -17.17
CA SER A 34 23.57 -24.90 -17.21
C SER A 34 22.70 -24.88 -15.96
N CYS A 35 23.26 -24.31 -14.89
CA CYS A 35 22.56 -24.03 -13.64
C CYS A 35 21.31 -23.24 -14.01
N VAL A 36 20.20 -23.95 -14.23
CA VAL A 36 18.94 -23.34 -14.66
C VAL A 36 18.52 -22.49 -13.48
N SER A 37 18.73 -21.18 -13.59
CA SER A 37 18.38 -20.25 -12.53
C SER A 37 16.92 -20.48 -12.17
N PHE A 38 16.67 -20.83 -10.92
CA PHE A 38 15.31 -20.93 -10.43
C PHE A 38 14.64 -19.57 -10.55
N ILE A 39 13.47 -19.53 -11.18
CA ILE A 39 12.68 -18.31 -11.36
C ILE A 39 11.51 -18.35 -10.38
N ASN A 40 11.48 -17.39 -9.46
CA ASN A 40 10.38 -17.22 -8.50
C ASN A 40 9.23 -16.42 -9.15
N HIS A 41 8.32 -17.14 -9.80
CA HIS A 41 7.16 -16.55 -10.47
C HIS A 41 6.25 -15.75 -9.51
N ALA A 42 6.19 -16.12 -8.22
CA ALA A 42 5.37 -15.42 -7.24
C ALA A 42 5.95 -14.05 -6.87
N GLU A 43 7.28 -13.96 -6.74
CA GLU A 43 8.00 -12.71 -6.49
C GLU A 43 7.83 -11.74 -7.67
N ILE A 44 7.98 -12.24 -8.90
CA ILE A 44 7.77 -11.44 -10.11
C ILE A 44 6.35 -10.86 -10.13
N ALA A 45 5.34 -11.71 -9.93
CA ALA A 45 3.94 -11.28 -9.91
C ALA A 45 3.63 -10.29 -8.77
N TRP A 46 4.35 -10.37 -7.65
CA TRP A 46 4.21 -9.42 -6.54
C TRP A 46 4.84 -8.06 -6.87
N HIS A 47 6.03 -8.05 -7.49
CA HIS A 47 6.66 -6.84 -7.97
C HIS A 47 5.80 -6.10 -8.99
N GLU A 48 5.20 -6.83 -9.94
CA GLU A 48 4.28 -6.28 -10.94
C GLU A 48 3.05 -5.62 -10.28
N ARG A 49 2.36 -6.35 -9.39
CA ARG A 49 1.19 -5.81 -8.67
C ARG A 49 1.52 -4.59 -7.83
N ARG A 50 2.69 -4.58 -7.16
CA ARG A 50 3.11 -3.41 -6.38
C ARG A 50 3.34 -2.21 -7.29
N LYS A 51 4.00 -2.39 -8.43
CA LYS A 51 4.25 -1.32 -9.40
C LYS A 51 2.93 -0.71 -9.89
N GLU A 52 1.93 -1.56 -10.14
CA GLU A 52 0.58 -1.11 -10.49
C GLU A 52 -0.12 -0.37 -9.33
N TRP A 53 -0.04 -0.88 -8.09
CA TRP A 53 -0.67 -0.27 -6.92
C TRP A 53 -0.09 1.11 -6.57
N VAL A 54 1.24 1.26 -6.65
CA VAL A 54 1.90 2.55 -6.42
C VAL A 54 1.52 3.56 -7.52
N GLY A 55 1.20 3.06 -8.71
CA GLY A 55 0.76 3.85 -9.86
C GLY A 55 1.83 4.82 -10.35
N ASP A 56 1.40 5.78 -11.17
CA ASP A 56 2.25 6.86 -11.64
C ASP A 56 2.44 7.91 -10.54
N GLN A 57 3.60 7.89 -9.88
CA GLN A 57 3.93 8.84 -8.83
C GLN A 57 4.02 10.28 -9.34
N SER A 58 4.25 10.52 -10.65
CA SER A 58 4.29 11.87 -11.22
C SER A 58 2.91 12.54 -11.24
N LYS A 59 1.84 11.74 -11.22
CA LYS A 59 0.45 12.21 -11.10
C LYS A 59 0.02 12.45 -9.66
N LYS A 60 0.84 12.11 -8.66
CA LYS A 60 0.54 12.47 -7.29
C LYS A 60 0.60 13.99 -7.22
N PRO A 61 -0.50 14.66 -6.83
CA PRO A 61 -0.46 16.10 -6.69
C PRO A 61 0.67 16.42 -5.73
N HIS A 62 1.65 17.20 -6.20
CA HIS A 62 2.65 17.78 -5.32
C HIS A 62 1.86 18.43 -4.19
N ARG A 63 2.08 17.99 -2.95
CA ARG A 63 1.38 18.55 -1.79
C ARG A 63 1.85 19.99 -1.69
N MET A 64 1.10 20.90 -2.31
CA MET A 64 1.33 22.34 -2.14
C MET A 64 1.36 22.62 -0.65
N THR A 65 2.30 23.44 -0.21
CA THR A 65 2.33 24.00 1.14
C THR A 65 1.00 24.70 1.38
N LYS A 66 0.10 24.01 2.07
CA LYS A 66 -1.19 24.57 2.48
C LYS A 66 -0.92 25.49 3.67
N GLU A 67 -1.75 26.51 3.81
CA GLU A 67 -1.76 27.28 5.05
C GLU A 67 -2.00 26.33 6.24
N PRO A 68 -1.32 26.54 7.37
CA PRO A 68 -1.55 25.80 8.60
C PRO A 68 -3.05 25.83 8.96
N VAL A 69 -3.57 24.68 9.33
CA VAL A 69 -4.92 24.52 9.89
C VAL A 69 -4.97 25.04 11.32
N ILE A 70 -3.91 24.81 12.09
CA ILE A 70 -3.72 25.34 13.45
C ILE A 70 -3.13 26.75 13.32
N SER A 71 -3.76 27.72 13.98
CA SER A 71 -3.23 29.09 14.02
C SER A 71 -1.96 29.12 14.86
N TRP A 72 -1.00 29.94 14.45
CA TRP A 72 0.19 30.26 15.26
C TRP A 72 -0.16 30.90 16.62
N SER A 73 -1.36 31.47 16.74
CA SER A 73 -1.86 32.07 17.97
C SER A 73 -2.69 31.11 18.84
N THR A 74 -2.85 29.86 18.41
CA THR A 74 -3.60 28.85 19.17
C THR A 74 -2.72 28.34 20.31
N THR A 75 -3.28 28.17 21.50
CA THR A 75 -2.59 27.55 22.65
C THR A 75 -3.03 26.09 22.82
N TYR A 76 -2.28 25.31 23.61
CA TYR A 76 -2.67 23.94 23.95
C TYR A 76 -4.07 23.87 24.57
N GLU A 77 -4.35 24.79 25.51
CA GLU A 77 -5.64 24.89 26.17
C GLU A 77 -6.77 25.22 25.21
N ASP A 78 -6.53 26.09 24.21
CA ASP A 78 -7.54 26.44 23.19
C ASP A 78 -7.95 25.22 22.35
N LEU A 79 -6.99 24.34 22.01
CA LEU A 79 -7.28 23.08 21.32
C LEU A 79 -8.08 22.09 22.18
N LEU A 80 -7.78 22.00 23.47
CA LEU A 80 -8.49 21.10 24.38
C LEU A 80 -9.82 21.65 24.88
N SER A 81 -10.01 22.97 24.80
CA SER A 81 -11.24 23.65 25.24
C SER A 81 -12.45 23.27 24.38
N THR A 82 -12.24 22.81 23.15
CA THR A 82 -13.32 22.43 22.23
C THR A 82 -13.11 21.05 21.65
N ASN A 83 -14.19 20.26 21.55
CA ASN A 83 -14.19 18.99 20.82
C ASN A 83 -14.65 19.16 19.37
N GLN A 84 -14.65 20.39 18.84
CA GLN A 84 -14.99 20.62 17.44
C GLN A 84 -13.92 20.04 16.52
N HIS A 85 -14.38 19.46 15.42
CA HIS A 85 -13.48 19.01 14.36
C HIS A 85 -12.86 20.20 13.64
N PHE A 86 -11.57 20.09 13.32
CA PHE A 86 -10.91 21.05 12.46
C PHE A 86 -11.59 21.14 11.08
N PRO A 87 -11.63 22.33 10.46
CA PRO A 87 -12.26 22.52 9.15
C PRO A 87 -11.58 21.72 8.04
N ARG A 88 -10.33 21.30 8.26
CA ARG A 88 -9.54 20.44 7.39
C ARG A 88 -8.69 19.47 8.22
N ARG A 89 -8.31 18.34 7.63
CA ARG A 89 -7.36 17.41 8.25
C ARG A 89 -6.01 18.09 8.44
N ILE A 90 -5.48 18.03 9.65
CA ILE A 90 -4.15 18.53 10.01
C ILE A 90 -3.10 17.56 9.48
N ALA A 91 -2.04 18.09 8.88
CA ALA A 91 -0.89 17.28 8.50
C ALA A 91 -0.07 16.92 9.74
N LEU A 92 0.46 15.69 9.83
CA LEU A 92 1.22 15.28 11.02
C LEU A 92 2.38 16.22 11.33
N ALA A 93 3.10 16.70 10.31
CA ALA A 93 4.19 17.66 10.48
C ALA A 93 3.74 18.94 11.19
N GLU A 94 2.58 19.48 10.80
CA GLU A 94 2.01 20.70 11.39
C GLU A 94 1.66 20.52 12.88
N MET A 95 1.10 19.35 13.25
CA MET A 95 0.81 19.05 14.65
C MET A 95 2.10 18.91 15.47
N VAL A 96 3.16 18.38 14.87
CA VAL A 96 4.47 18.25 15.53
C VAL A 96 5.10 19.64 15.71
N ASP A 97 5.12 20.47 14.67
CA ASP A 97 5.68 21.84 14.73
C ASP A 97 4.98 22.65 15.83
N PHE A 98 3.65 22.62 15.88
CA PHE A 98 2.85 23.27 16.92
C PHE A 98 3.20 22.81 18.35
N LEU A 99 3.36 21.50 18.56
CA LEU A 99 3.69 20.96 19.88
C LEU A 99 5.11 21.33 20.32
N VAL A 100 6.06 21.35 19.38
CA VAL A 100 7.45 21.75 19.66
C VAL A 100 7.49 23.20 20.13
N ASP A 101 6.74 24.10 19.49
CA ASP A 101 6.67 25.51 19.89
C ASP A 101 6.16 25.64 21.34
N ILE A 102 5.05 24.97 21.68
CA ILE A 102 4.47 25.00 23.03
C ILE A 102 5.45 24.46 24.07
N TRP A 103 6.07 23.31 23.79
CA TRP A 103 6.99 22.73 24.76
C TRP A 103 8.24 23.57 24.98
N HIS A 104 8.68 24.30 23.95
CA HIS A 104 9.78 25.24 24.06
C HIS A 104 9.38 26.48 24.87
N GLU A 105 8.15 26.98 24.73
CA GLU A 105 7.64 28.07 25.55
C GLU A 105 7.46 27.66 27.02
N ASP A 106 7.02 26.43 27.27
CA ASP A 106 6.83 25.87 28.62
C ASP A 106 8.15 25.44 29.29
N GLY A 107 9.28 25.46 28.58
CA GLY A 107 10.59 25.04 29.11
C GLY A 107 10.69 23.54 29.40
N LEU A 108 9.92 22.70 28.69
CA LEU A 108 9.86 21.25 28.94
C LEU A 108 11.11 20.50 28.44
N TYR A 109 11.95 21.16 27.63
CA TYR A 109 13.13 20.60 26.96
C TYR A 109 14.46 21.29 27.31
N ASP A 110 14.49 22.12 28.35
CA ASP A 110 15.70 22.82 28.83
C ASP A 110 16.60 21.97 29.73
#